data_AF-A0A812YWD3-F1
#
_entry.id   AF-A0A812YWD3-F1
#
_cell.length_a   1.000
_cell.length_b   1.000
_cell.length_c   1.000
_cell.angle_alpha   90.00
_cell.angle_beta   90.00
_cell.angle_gamma   90.00
#
_symmetry.space_group_name_H-M   'P 1'
#
loop_
_entity.id
_entity.type
_entity.pdbx_description
1 polymer ?
#
loop_
_entity_poly.entity_id
_entity_poly.type
_entity_poly.pdbx_seq_one_letter_code
_entity_poly.pdbx_strand_id
1 'polypeptide(L)'
;VLNFGASTVEMSMQIGERLSTLSLEDAEATTEQDKNMITQLVLQEMESFGKINTVLREHIGHALGICRDRVDDDFDTLFVKLGTLDEDKLHIARARRASEHGSEHGTSPSGVRI
;
A
#
# COMPACT_ATOMS: atom_id res chain seq x y z
N VAL A 1 2.90 -17.62 24.66
CA VAL A 1 2.53 -17.49 23.24
C VAL A 1 2.59 -16.01 22.90
N LEU A 2 3.60 -15.58 22.14
CA LEU A 2 3.82 -14.18 21.77
C LEU A 2 2.95 -13.85 20.54
N ASN A 3 1.79 -13.25 20.77
CA ASN A 3 0.81 -12.84 19.75
C ASN A 3 1.18 -11.52 19.01
N PHE A 4 2.46 -11.17 18.94
CA PHE A 4 2.88 -9.84 18.46
C PHE A 4 2.82 -9.65 16.93
N GLY A 5 2.55 -10.70 16.14
CA GLY A 5 2.49 -10.63 14.67
C GLY A 5 1.08 -10.63 14.07
N ALA A 6 0.16 -11.44 14.62
CA ALA A 6 -1.19 -11.59 14.06
C ALA A 6 -2.01 -10.29 14.16
N SER A 7 -1.85 -9.54 15.25
CA SER A 7 -2.60 -8.30 15.48
C SER A 7 -2.19 -7.18 14.52
N THR A 8 -0.94 -7.15 14.06
CA THR A 8 -0.40 -6.10 13.19
C THR A 8 -0.93 -6.20 11.76
N VAL A 9 -1.21 -7.41 11.28
CA VAL A 9 -1.76 -7.67 9.94
C VAL A 9 -3.22 -7.27 9.87
N GLU A 10 -4.02 -7.69 10.84
CA GLU A 10 -5.43 -7.33 10.94
C GLU A 10 -5.61 -5.81 11.10
N MET A 11 -4.76 -5.16 11.89
CA MET A 11 -4.72 -3.70 11.98
C MET A 11 -4.37 -3.04 10.64
N SER A 12 -3.39 -3.58 9.89
CA SER A 12 -3.00 -3.04 8.59
C SER A 12 -4.12 -3.18 7.56
N MET A 13 -4.86 -4.30 7.57
CA MET A 13 -6.04 -4.51 6.72
C MET A 13 -7.17 -3.55 7.08
N GLN A 14 -7.49 -3.37 8.37
CA GLN A 14 -8.50 -2.41 8.81
C GLN A 14 -8.14 -0.96 8.47
N ILE A 15 -6.85 -0.60 8.59
CA ILE A 15 -6.37 0.71 8.15
C ILE A 15 -6.54 0.85 6.64
N GLY A 16 -6.16 -0.16 5.85
CA GLY A 16 -6.37 -0.17 4.40
C GLY A 16 -7.84 -0.01 4.00
N GLU A 17 -8.75 -0.72 4.68
CA GLU A 17 -10.19 -0.63 4.45
C GLU A 17 -10.73 0.77 4.76
N ARG A 18 -10.35 1.36 5.90
CA ARG A 18 -10.73 2.74 6.26
C ARG A 18 -10.17 3.78 5.30
N LEU A 19 -8.94 3.59 4.83
CA LEU A 19 -8.30 4.51 3.90
C LEU A 19 -8.86 4.35 2.47
N SER A 20 -9.43 3.19 2.12
CA SER A 20 -10.04 2.95 0.80
C SER A 20 -11.25 3.85 0.53
N THR A 21 -11.95 4.27 1.58
CA THR A 21 -13.11 5.17 1.50
C THR A 21 -12.73 6.62 1.78
N LEU A 22 -11.46 6.91 2.07
CA LEU A 22 -11.02 8.27 2.42
C LEU A 22 -10.84 9.10 1.15
N SER A 23 -11.53 10.24 1.09
CA SER A 23 -11.42 11.24 0.03
C SER A 23 -10.97 12.54 0.66
N LEU A 24 -9.93 13.18 0.09
CA LEU A 24 -9.48 14.48 0.57
C LEU A 24 -10.54 15.58 0.39
N GLU A 25 -11.51 15.41 -0.51
CA GLU A 25 -12.60 16.38 -0.69
C GLU A 25 -13.59 16.36 0.48
N ASP A 26 -13.76 15.20 1.11
CA ASP A 26 -14.66 14.98 2.24
C ASP A 26 -13.97 15.19 3.59
N ALA A 27 -12.68 15.55 3.58
CA ALA A 27 -11.92 15.78 4.80
C ALA A 27 -12.43 17.04 5.52
N GLU A 28 -12.90 16.87 6.76
CA GLU A 28 -13.22 17.98 7.65
C GLU A 28 -11.95 18.49 8.32
N ALA A 29 -11.81 19.82 8.39
CA ALA A 29 -10.78 20.47 9.19
C ALA A 29 -11.43 21.18 10.36
N THR A 30 -10.74 21.20 11.51
CA THR A 30 -11.24 21.82 12.74
C THR A 30 -11.44 23.34 12.59
N THR A 31 -10.80 23.96 11.60
CA THR A 31 -11.05 25.34 11.18
C THR A 31 -11.27 25.44 9.68
N GLU A 32 -12.27 26.22 9.28
CA GLU A 32 -12.57 26.50 7.86
C GLU A 32 -11.39 27.19 7.15
N GLN A 33 -10.56 27.91 7.90
CA GLN A 33 -9.38 28.56 7.37
C GLN A 33 -8.30 27.55 6.96
N ASP A 34 -8.06 26.53 7.79
CA ASP A 34 -7.15 25.44 7.45
C ASP A 34 -7.71 24.60 6.29
N LYS A 35 -9.03 24.37 6.27
CA LYS A 35 -9.70 23.68 5.15
C LYS A 35 -9.46 24.38 3.82
N ASN A 36 -9.65 25.70 3.80
CA ASN A 36 -9.45 26.51 2.60
C ASN A 36 -7.98 26.58 2.18
N MET A 37 -7.05 26.65 3.14
CA MET A 37 -5.61 26.61 2.86
C MET A 37 -5.20 25.27 2.22
N ILE A 38 -5.63 24.15 2.80
CA ILE A 38 -5.34 22.81 2.28
C ILE A 38 -5.99 22.63 0.90
N THR A 39 -7.22 23.11 0.72
CA THR A 39 -7.93 23.06 -0.57
C THR A 39 -7.18 23.83 -1.64
N GLN A 40 -6.71 25.04 -1.33
CA GLN A 40 -5.90 25.86 -2.24
C GLN A 40 -4.58 25.19 -2.60
N LEU A 41 -3.88 24.59 -1.62
CA LEU A 41 -2.64 23.85 -1.84
C LEU A 41 -2.85 22.65 -2.76
N VAL A 42 -3.92 21.87 -2.57
CA VAL A 42 -4.25 20.73 -3.43
C VAL A 42 -4.57 21.19 -4.85
N LEU A 43 -5.32 22.28 -5.01
CA LEU A 43 -5.63 22.84 -6.31
C LEU A 43 -4.41 23.47 -7.01
N GLN A 44 -3.47 24.04 -6.27
CA GLN A 44 -2.24 24.62 -6.83
C GLN A 44 -1.21 23.58 -7.22
N GLU A 45 -0.92 22.61 -6.34
CA GLU A 45 0.17 21.64 -6.55
C GLU A 45 -0.26 20.45 -7.39
N MET A 46 -1.52 20.01 -7.25
CA MET A 46 -2.01 18.78 -7.87
C MET A 46 -3.12 19.04 -8.89
N GLU A 47 -3.53 20.30 -9.10
CA GLU A 47 -4.62 20.76 -9.99
C GLU A 47 -6.03 20.20 -9.68
N SER A 48 -6.13 19.05 -9.02
CA SER A 48 -7.37 18.34 -8.76
C SER A 48 -7.27 17.41 -7.55
N PHE A 49 -8.35 17.36 -6.77
CA PHE A 49 -8.56 16.38 -5.71
C PHE A 49 -8.57 14.93 -6.23
N GLY A 50 -8.95 14.71 -7.48
CA GLY A 50 -8.90 13.38 -8.10
C GLY A 50 -7.48 12.83 -8.20
N LYS A 51 -6.49 13.70 -8.50
CA LYS A 51 -5.09 13.30 -8.63
C LYS A 51 -4.49 12.91 -7.27
N ILE A 52 -4.69 13.73 -6.22
CA ILE A 52 -4.20 13.41 -4.87
C ILE A 52 -4.88 12.16 -4.30
N ASN A 53 -6.18 11.96 -4.54
CA ASN A 53 -6.88 10.74 -4.13
C ASN A 53 -6.34 9.50 -4.85
N THR A 54 -5.95 9.62 -6.12
CA THR A 54 -5.33 8.52 -6.87
C THR A 54 -3.95 8.17 -6.29
N VAL A 55 -3.10 9.17 -6.07
CA VAL A 55 -1.77 8.98 -5.47
C VAL A 55 -1.88 8.36 -4.07
N LEU A 56 -2.82 8.83 -3.26
CA LEU A 56 -3.08 8.28 -1.93
C LEU A 56 -3.46 6.79 -2.02
N ARG A 57 -4.39 6.44 -2.92
CA ARG A 57 -4.80 5.05 -3.17
C ARG A 57 -3.64 4.17 -3.63
N GLU A 58 -2.78 4.66 -4.52
CA GLU A 58 -1.58 3.95 -4.98
C GLU A 58 -0.62 3.68 -3.82
N HIS A 59 -0.36 4.67 -2.97
CA HIS A 59 0.53 4.52 -1.82
C HIS A 59 -0.03 3.54 -0.78
N ILE A 60 -1.34 3.59 -0.52
CA ILE A 60 -2.02 2.62 0.36
C ILE A 60 -1.94 1.22 -0.24
N GLY A 61 -2.22 1.08 -1.54
CA GLY A 61 -2.12 -0.19 -2.25
C GLY A 61 -0.72 -0.79 -2.16
N HIS A 62 0.31 0.03 -2.35
CA HIS A 62 1.71 -0.39 -2.19
C HIS A 62 2.03 -0.83 -0.76
N ALA A 63 1.59 -0.07 0.25
CA ALA A 63 1.78 -0.44 1.66
C ALA A 63 1.08 -1.77 2.01
N LEU A 64 -0.14 -1.98 1.53
CA LEU A 64 -0.87 -3.24 1.69
C LEU A 64 -0.17 -4.41 0.98
N GLY A 65 0.41 -4.18 -0.19
CA GLY A 65 1.24 -5.16 -0.90
C GLY A 65 2.43 -5.61 -0.05
N ILE A 66 3.18 -4.67 0.51
CA ILE A 66 4.32 -4.97 1.41
C ILE A 66 3.85 -5.75 2.65
N CYS A 67 2.73 -5.34 3.26
CA CYS A 67 2.18 -6.06 4.40
C CYS A 67 1.84 -7.51 4.05
N ARG A 68 1.20 -7.74 2.91
CA ARG A 68 0.87 -9.09 2.44
C ARG A 68 2.13 -9.92 2.23
N ASP A 69 3.11 -9.38 1.51
CA ASP A 69 4.36 -10.10 1.21
C ASP A 69 5.10 -10.48 2.50
N ARG A 70 5.10 -9.60 3.51
CA ARG A 70 5.71 -9.86 4.81
C ARG A 70 5.03 -11.01 5.56
N VAL A 71 3.70 -11.10 5.46
CA VAL A 71 2.90 -12.17 6.07
C VAL A 71 3.14 -13.50 5.38
N ASP A 72 3.18 -13.49 4.05
CA ASP A 72 3.47 -14.70 3.28
C ASP A 72 4.88 -15.24 3.62
N ASP A 73 5.86 -14.35 3.82
CA ASP A 73 7.20 -14.72 4.28
C ASP A 73 7.22 -15.34 5.69
N ASP A 74 6.35 -14.89 6.59
CA ASP A 74 6.22 -15.46 7.92
C ASP A 74 5.57 -16.86 7.87
N PHE A 75 4.55 -17.04 7.03
CA PHE A 75 3.92 -18.35 6.78
C PHE A 75 4.91 -19.34 6.18
N ASP A 76 5.65 -18.93 5.17
CA ASP A 76 6.72 -19.71 4.56
C ASP A 76 7.75 -20.20 5.58
N THR A 77 8.20 -19.29 6.45
CA THR A 77 9.14 -19.60 7.53
C THR A 77 8.53 -20.61 8.51
N LEU A 78 7.24 -20.50 8.80
CA LEU A 78 6.54 -21.44 9.66
C LEU A 78 6.42 -22.82 9.01
N PHE A 79 6.13 -22.89 7.71
CA PHE A 79 6.05 -24.16 6.99
C PHE A 79 7.39 -24.89 6.91
N VAL A 80 8.51 -24.15 6.79
CA VAL A 80 9.86 -24.70 6.90
C VAL A 80 10.10 -25.26 8.31
N LYS A 81 9.77 -24.50 9.36
CA LYS A 81 9.91 -24.96 10.75
C LYS A 81 9.06 -26.20 11.08
N LEU A 82 7.90 -26.32 10.44
CA LEU A 82 7.03 -27.48 10.57
C LEU A 82 7.46 -28.67 9.69
N GLY A 83 8.51 -28.52 8.87
CA GLY A 83 9.02 -29.56 7.97
C GLY A 83 8.09 -29.86 6.80
N THR A 84 7.15 -28.96 6.50
CA THR A 84 6.15 -29.10 5.43
C THR A 84 6.57 -28.41 4.13
N LEU A 85 7.54 -27.49 4.21
CA LEU A 85 8.24 -26.91 3.06
C LEU A 85 9.73 -27.22 3.18
N ASP A 86 10.34 -27.69 2.09
CA ASP A 86 11.80 -27.77 1.96
C ASP A 86 12.36 -26.37 1.68
N GLU A 87 13.54 -26.03 2.24
CA GLU A 87 14.15 -24.70 2.04
C GLU A 87 14.42 -24.39 0.55
N ASP A 88 14.72 -25.41 -0.26
CA ASP A 88 14.90 -25.25 -1.70
C ASP A 88 13.61 -24.79 -2.42
N LYS A 89 12.44 -25.23 -1.93
CA LYS A 89 11.14 -24.83 -2.48
C LYS A 89 10.76 -23.41 -2.03
N LEU A 90 11.25 -22.96 -0.88
CA LEU A 90 11.03 -21.60 -0.39
C LEU A 90 11.69 -20.55 -1.30
N HIS A 91 12.93 -20.78 -1.73
CA HIS A 91 13.62 -19.87 -2.64
C HIS A 91 12.86 -19.69 -3.97
N ILE A 92 12.30 -20.79 -4.50
CA ILE A 92 11.50 -20.77 -5.73
C ILE A 92 10.17 -20.02 -5.50
N ALA A 93 9.50 -20.25 -4.38
CA ALA A 93 8.25 -19.58 -4.03
C ALA A 93 8.42 -18.06 -3.90
N ARG A 94 9.48 -17.61 -3.20
CA ARG A 94 9.82 -16.19 -3.05
C ARG A 94 10.22 -15.53 -4.37
N ALA A 95 11.04 -16.20 -5.18
CA ALA A 95 11.45 -15.70 -6.49
C ALA A 95 10.25 -15.54 -7.44
N ARG A 96 9.29 -16.46 -7.40
CA ARG A 96 8.07 -16.39 -8.20
C ARG A 96 7.18 -15.21 -7.80
N ARG A 97 6.95 -14.99 -6.50
CA ARG A 97 6.18 -13.82 -6.02
C ARG A 97 6.84 -12.49 -6.41
N ALA A 98 8.15 -12.39 -6.27
CA ALA A 98 8.90 -11.20 -6.68
C ALA A 98 8.78 -10.92 -8.19
N SER A 99 8.71 -11.96 -9.03
CA SER A 99 8.52 -11.82 -10.47
C SER A 99 7.09 -11.43 -10.88
N GLU A 100 6.08 -11.82 -10.10
CA GLU A 100 4.67 -11.49 -10.35
C GLU A 100 4.34 -10.02 -10.02
N HIS A 101 5.11 -9.37 -9.13
CA HIS A 101 4.97 -7.94 -8.81
C HIS A 101 5.83 -6.97 -9.63
N GLY A 102 6.77 -7.49 -10.44
CA GLY A 102 7.60 -6.67 -11.33
C GLY A 102 6.98 -6.27 -12.66
N SER A 103 5.74 -6.68 -12.98
CA SER A 103 5.18 -6.61 -14.35
C SER A 103 4.15 -5.49 -14.60
N GLU A 104 3.72 -4.69 -13.62
CA GLU A 104 2.67 -3.67 -13.82
C GLU A 104 3.17 -2.22 -13.97
N HIS A 105 4.48 -1.97 -14.01
CA HIS A 105 5.02 -0.61 -14.26
C HIS A 105 5.91 -0.56 -15.51
N GLY A 106 5.24 -0.65 -16.66
CA GLY A 106 5.85 -0.36 -17.95
C GLY A 106 4.81 -0.04 -19.02
N THR A 107 4.52 1.26 -19.21
CA THR A 107 4.21 1.98 -20.48
C THR A 107 3.53 3.32 -20.16
N SER A 108 4.30 4.42 -20.06
CA SER A 108 4.52 5.48 -21.09
C SER A 108 3.48 6.64 -21.08
N PRO A 109 3.73 7.83 -21.66
CA PRO A 109 5.00 8.48 -22.05
C PRO A 109 5.10 9.98 -21.65
N SER A 110 6.34 10.47 -21.61
CA SER A 110 6.81 11.74 -22.23
C SER A 110 5.94 13.01 -22.20
N GLY A 111 6.46 14.05 -21.53
CA GLY A 111 6.63 15.37 -22.16
C GLY A 111 5.79 16.51 -21.60
N VAL A 112 6.36 17.27 -20.66
CA VAL A 112 6.09 18.71 -20.56
C VAL A 112 7.41 19.42 -20.80
N ARG A 113 7.59 19.89 -22.03
CA ARG A 113 8.57 20.92 -22.40
C ARG A 113 7.83 22.26 -22.33
N ILE A 114 8.33 23.11 -21.43
CA ILE A 114 8.26 24.58 -21.36
C ILE A 114 6.86 25.18 -21.35
#